data_AF-A0A9D6ZBI9-F1
#
_entry.id   AF-A0A9D6ZBI9-F1
#
_cell.length_a   1.000
_cell.length_b   1.000
_cell.length_c   1.000
_cell.angle_alpha   90.00
_cell.angle_beta   90.00
_cell.angle_gamma   90.00
#
_symmetry.space_group_name_H-M   'P 1'
#
loop_
_entity.id
_entity.type
_entity.pdbx_description
1 polymer ?
#
loop_
_entity_poly.entity_id
_entity_poly.type
_entity_poly.pdbx_seq_one_letter_code
_entity_poly.pdbx_strand_id
1 'polypeptide(L)'
;MMPLSNNLRVAPVIKRVLVQGRGEQAVLHQHTCLRCGNTWWPRRPSKPLRCPKCKTPYWDRPRRVKESRPVDRTPLKREDLKDSLRAELGKALGLGTREPDAHEDRSLAKALAVLRAMKAAGRTWQEMAERVEREFGSKLDKDQLKALVR
;
A
#
# COMPACT_ATOMS: atom_id res chain seq x y z
N MET A 1 19.22 -28.68 11.50
CA MET A 1 17.89 -28.39 10.92
C MET A 1 16.85 -28.70 11.98
N MET A 2 16.21 -27.69 12.57
CA MET A 2 15.21 -27.87 13.63
C MET A 2 13.81 -27.94 13.01
N PRO A 3 12.98 -28.96 13.26
CA PRO A 3 11.60 -28.97 12.82
C PRO A 3 10.79 -28.03 13.71
N LEU A 4 10.17 -27.00 13.12
CA LEU A 4 9.22 -26.13 13.81
C LEU A 4 7.95 -26.94 14.09
N SER A 5 7.85 -27.48 15.30
CA SER A 5 6.64 -28.13 15.81
C SER A 5 5.49 -27.14 15.78
N ASN A 6 4.53 -27.43 14.90
CA ASN A 6 3.30 -26.68 14.71
C ASN A 6 2.38 -26.94 15.92
N ASN A 7 2.67 -26.28 17.05
CA ASN A 7 1.86 -26.31 18.25
C ASN A 7 0.54 -25.57 17.96
N LEU A 8 -0.42 -26.27 17.36
CA LEU A 8 -1.82 -25.90 17.37
C LEU A 8 -2.23 -25.72 18.84
N ARG A 9 -2.30 -24.47 19.30
CA ARG A 9 -2.92 -24.12 20.57
C ARG A 9 -4.39 -24.51 20.48
N VAL A 10 -4.70 -25.74 20.89
CA VAL A 10 -6.09 -26.18 21.05
C VAL A 10 -6.65 -25.33 22.18
N ALA A 11 -7.47 -24.34 21.82
CA ALA A 11 -8.16 -23.51 22.80
C ALA A 11 -8.93 -24.43 23.77
N PRO A 12 -8.91 -24.15 25.08
CA PRO A 12 -9.61 -24.98 26.05
C PRO A 12 -11.10 -25.05 25.71
N VAL A 13 -11.63 -26.27 25.58
CA VAL A 13 -13.06 -26.49 25.32
C VAL A 13 -13.83 -26.06 26.56
N ILE A 14 -14.51 -24.91 26.47
CA ILE A 14 -15.32 -24.39 27.57
C ILE A 14 -16.52 -25.34 27.76
N LYS A 15 -16.70 -25.84 28.98
CA LYS A 15 -17.79 -26.74 29.39
C LYS A 15 -18.82 -25.95 30.19
N ARG A 16 -20.11 -26.20 29.95
CA ARG A 16 -21.22 -25.75 30.79
C ARG A 16 -22.02 -26.94 31.30
N VAL A 17 -22.41 -26.93 32.57
CA VAL A 17 -23.26 -27.97 33.17
C VAL A 17 -24.69 -27.45 33.19
N LEU A 18 -25.62 -28.16 32.57
CA LEU A 18 -27.06 -27.91 32.76
C LEU A 18 -27.58 -28.83 33.87
N VAL A 19 -28.16 -28.23 34.90
CA VAL A 19 -28.91 -28.94 35.94
C VAL A 19 -30.39 -28.86 35.56
N GLN A 20 -30.94 -29.94 35.04
CA GLN A 20 -32.39 -30.08 34.91
C GLN A 20 -32.89 -30.80 36.16
N GLY A 21 -34.00 -30.35 36.75
CA GLY A 21 -34.47 -30.65 38.12
C GLY A 21 -34.82 -32.10 38.50
N ARG A 22 -34.12 -33.10 37.93
CA ARG A 22 -34.19 -34.53 38.26
C ARG A 22 -32.79 -35.17 38.42
N GLY A 23 -31.80 -34.41 38.89
CA GLY A 23 -30.46 -34.94 39.20
C GLY A 23 -29.57 -35.29 38.02
N GLU A 24 -30.04 -35.15 36.77
CA GLU A 24 -29.27 -35.50 35.58
C GLU A 24 -28.45 -34.31 35.09
N GLN A 25 -27.13 -34.38 35.27
CA GLN A 25 -26.19 -33.34 34.87
C GLN A 25 -25.76 -33.55 33.42
N ALA A 26 -26.28 -32.73 32.50
CA ALA A 26 -25.84 -32.75 31.11
C ALA A 26 -24.68 -31.76 30.92
N VAL A 27 -23.47 -32.27 30.65
CA VAL A 27 -22.31 -31.46 30.27
C VAL A 27 -22.41 -31.10 28.78
N LEU A 28 -22.48 -29.81 28.48
CA LEU A 28 -22.47 -29.30 27.12
C LEU A 28 -21.11 -28.68 26.80
N HIS A 29 -20.60 -28.99 25.63
CA HIS A 29 -19.35 -28.44 25.10
C HIS A 29 -19.66 -27.30 24.13
N GLN A 30 -18.91 -26.21 24.23
CA GLN A 30 -18.97 -25.14 23.24
C GLN A 30 -18.36 -25.62 21.91
N HIS A 31 -19.03 -25.31 20.79
CA HIS A 31 -18.55 -25.66 19.45
C HIS A 31 -18.29 -24.40 18.62
N THR A 32 -17.20 -24.41 17.86
CA THR A 32 -16.84 -23.33 16.93
C THR A 32 -16.76 -23.88 15.51
N CYS A 33 -17.36 -23.16 14.55
CA CYS A 33 -17.37 -23.56 13.16
C CYS A 33 -16.06 -23.15 12.47
N LEU A 34 -15.31 -24.11 11.93
CA LEU A 34 -14.08 -23.88 11.16
C LEU A 34 -14.31 -23.29 9.76
N ARG A 35 -15.58 -23.00 9.39
CA ARG A 35 -15.95 -22.40 8.11
C ARG A 35 -16.38 -20.95 8.23
N CYS A 36 -17.22 -20.63 9.21
CA CYS A 36 -17.76 -19.28 9.40
C CYS A 36 -17.33 -18.60 10.71
N GLY A 37 -16.55 -19.30 11.56
CA GLY A 37 -16.08 -18.80 12.84
C GLY A 37 -17.15 -18.69 13.94
N ASN A 38 -18.40 -19.08 13.65
CA ASN A 38 -19.47 -18.97 14.64
C ASN A 38 -19.27 -19.93 15.81
N THR A 39 -19.40 -19.43 17.03
CA THR A 39 -19.36 -20.21 18.26
C THR A 39 -20.77 -20.37 18.82
N TRP A 40 -21.15 -21.58 19.23
CA TRP A 40 -22.46 -21.85 19.81
C TRP A 40 -22.40 -22.95 20.86
N TRP A 41 -23.46 -23.01 21.66
CA TRP A 41 -23.66 -24.08 22.61
C TRP A 41 -24.81 -24.98 22.16
N PRO A 42 -24.62 -26.31 22.07
CA PRO A 42 -25.68 -27.22 21.67
C PRO A 42 -26.76 -27.30 22.76
N ARG A 43 -28.00 -27.63 22.38
CA ARG A 43 -29.12 -27.81 23.33
C ARG A 43 -29.15 -29.19 23.97
N ARG A 44 -28.47 -30.16 23.34
CA ARG A 44 -28.33 -31.54 23.78
C ARG A 44 -26.83 -31.88 23.85
N PRO A 45 -26.41 -32.83 24.70
CA PRO A 45 -25.01 -33.26 24.77
C PRO A 45 -24.49 -33.95 23.49
N SER A 46 -25.39 -34.28 22.56
CA SER A 46 -25.05 -34.86 21.25
C SER A 46 -24.29 -33.88 20.34
N LYS A 47 -23.34 -34.41 19.55
CA LYS A 47 -22.63 -33.65 18.51
C LYS A 47 -23.61 -33.06 17.47
N PRO A 48 -23.58 -31.75 17.18
CA PRO A 48 -24.48 -31.14 16.21
C PRO A 48 -24.15 -31.61 14.78
N LEU A 49 -25.18 -31.89 13.97
CA LEU A 49 -24.98 -32.27 12.56
C LEU A 49 -24.59 -31.09 11.68
N ARG A 50 -25.03 -29.87 12.00
CA ARG A 50 -24.85 -28.68 11.15
C ARG A 50 -24.53 -27.45 11.99
N CYS A 51 -23.78 -26.51 11.41
CA CYS A 51 -23.59 -25.19 12.00
C CYS A 51 -24.92 -24.40 11.99
N PRO A 52 -25.31 -23.74 13.10
CA PRO A 52 -26.53 -22.93 13.14
C PRO A 52 -26.48 -21.69 12.24
N LYS A 53 -25.27 -21.14 11.98
CA LYS A 53 -25.09 -19.92 11.16
C LYS A 53 -25.05 -20.24 9.66
N CYS A 54 -24.09 -21.04 9.21
CA CYS A 54 -23.90 -21.32 7.78
C CYS A 54 -24.55 -22.62 7.29
N LYS A 55 -25.25 -23.36 8.17
CA LYS A 55 -25.97 -24.62 7.86
C LYS A 55 -25.11 -25.74 7.26
N THR A 56 -23.78 -25.59 7.26
CA THR A 56 -22.85 -26.58 6.71
C THR A 56 -22.75 -27.79 7.65
N PRO A 57 -22.75 -29.03 7.12
CA PRO A 57 -22.48 -30.21 7.92
C PRO A 57 -20.98 -30.34 8.27
N TYR A 58 -20.10 -29.73 7.48
CA TYR A 58 -18.64 -29.80 7.65
C TYR A 58 -18.11 -28.70 8.57
N TRP A 59 -18.84 -28.40 9.64
CA TRP A 59 -18.52 -27.30 10.54
C TRP A 59 -17.27 -27.57 11.39
N ASP A 60 -16.97 -28.86 11.62
CA ASP A 60 -15.83 -29.38 12.37
C ASP A 60 -14.61 -29.66 11.51
N ARG A 61 -14.67 -29.37 10.19
CA ARG A 61 -13.57 -29.60 9.25
C ARG A 61 -13.07 -28.30 8.67
N PRO A 62 -11.76 -27.98 8.75
CA PRO A 62 -11.22 -26.81 8.09
C PRO A 62 -11.43 -26.92 6.59
N ARG A 63 -11.55 -25.77 5.91
CA ARG A 63 -11.54 -25.76 4.45
C ARG A 63 -10.16 -26.26 4.01
N ARG A 64 -10.11 -27.23 3.09
CA ARG A 64 -8.86 -27.55 2.41
C ARG A 64 -8.40 -26.25 1.77
N VAL A 65 -7.34 -25.67 2.30
CA VAL A 65 -6.60 -24.63 1.60
C VAL A 65 -6.15 -25.32 0.32
N LYS A 66 -6.79 -24.96 -0.80
CA LYS A 66 -6.14 -25.14 -2.09
C LYS A 66 -4.87 -24.34 -1.89
N GLU A 67 -3.72 -25.01 -1.83
CA GLU A 67 -2.43 -24.35 -1.79
C GLU A 67 -2.50 -23.30 -2.88
N SER A 68 -2.70 -22.05 -2.47
CA SER A 68 -2.67 -20.94 -3.39
C SER A 68 -1.32 -21.10 -4.05
N ARG A 69 -1.31 -21.15 -5.39
CA ARG A 69 -0.08 -21.16 -6.19
C ARG A 69 0.96 -20.34 -5.43
N PRO A 70 2.19 -20.87 -5.20
CA PRO A 70 3.18 -20.16 -4.42
C PRO A 70 3.15 -18.71 -4.88
N VAL A 71 2.66 -17.84 -4.00
CA VAL A 71 2.64 -16.40 -4.27
C VAL A 71 4.11 -16.11 -4.45
N ASP A 72 4.50 -15.78 -5.68
CA ASP A 72 5.88 -15.53 -6.02
C ASP A 72 6.37 -14.46 -5.04
N ARG A 73 7.18 -14.89 -4.08
CA ARG A 73 7.76 -14.00 -3.06
C ARG A 73 8.95 -13.28 -3.66
N THR A 74 8.83 -12.86 -4.92
CA THR A 74 9.78 -11.94 -5.51
C THR A 74 9.75 -10.71 -4.61
N PRO A 75 10.88 -10.30 -4.02
CA PRO A 75 10.94 -9.08 -3.23
C PRO A 75 10.57 -7.94 -4.16
N LEU A 76 9.34 -7.42 -4.03
CA LEU A 76 8.92 -6.22 -4.72
C LEU A 76 9.87 -5.12 -4.26
N LYS A 77 10.73 -4.65 -5.19
CA LYS A 77 11.64 -3.56 -4.87
C LYS A 77 10.80 -2.32 -4.60
N ARG A 78 11.25 -1.51 -3.66
CA ARG A 78 10.52 -0.33 -3.22
C ARG A 78 10.37 0.68 -4.37
N GLU A 79 11.28 0.62 -5.32
CA GLU A 79 11.34 1.38 -6.57
C GLU A 79 10.17 1.01 -7.48
N ASP A 80 10.00 -0.28 -7.80
CA ASP A 80 8.91 -0.76 -8.67
C ASP A 80 7.51 -0.38 -8.14
N LEU A 81 7.39 -0.37 -6.82
CA LEU A 81 6.15 -0.02 -6.13
C LEU A 81 5.85 1.48 -6.20
N LYS A 82 6.89 2.34 -6.14
CA LYS A 82 6.75 3.78 -6.34
C LYS A 82 6.36 4.11 -7.78
N ASP A 83 6.98 3.44 -8.75
CA ASP A 83 6.71 3.68 -10.17
C ASP A 83 5.27 3.28 -10.53
N SER A 84 4.81 2.14 -10.00
CA SER A 84 3.41 1.70 -10.15
C SER A 84 2.43 2.69 -9.52
N LEU A 85 2.72 3.20 -8.32
CA LEU A 85 1.87 4.20 -7.65
C LEU A 85 1.83 5.54 -8.39
N ARG A 86 2.97 5.98 -8.93
CA ARG A 86 3.07 7.21 -9.71
C ARG A 86 2.27 7.11 -11.01
N ALA A 87 2.35 5.96 -11.69
CA ALA A 87 1.59 5.69 -12.91
C ALA A 87 0.08 5.69 -12.65
N GLU A 88 -0.37 5.01 -11.59
CA GLU A 88 -1.79 4.98 -11.20
C GLU A 88 -2.30 6.37 -10.79
N LEU A 89 -1.53 7.14 -10.01
CA LEU A 89 -1.90 8.51 -9.63
C LEU A 89 -1.95 9.47 -10.83
N GLY A 90 -1.00 9.36 -11.76
CA GLY A 90 -1.01 10.17 -12.99
C GLY A 90 -2.24 9.91 -13.84
N LYS A 91 -2.62 8.63 -13.99
CA LYS A 91 -3.82 8.21 -14.71
C LYS A 91 -5.10 8.70 -14.03
N ALA A 92 -5.18 8.62 -12.71
CA ALA A 92 -6.35 9.04 -11.93
C ALA A 92 -6.55 10.56 -11.93
N LEU A 93 -5.47 11.33 -11.90
CA LEU A 93 -5.52 12.80 -11.84
C LEU A 93 -5.57 13.46 -13.23
N GLY A 94 -5.57 12.68 -14.33
CA GLY A 94 -5.49 13.23 -15.69
C GLY A 94 -4.19 13.97 -15.97
N LEU A 95 -3.21 13.84 -15.07
CA LEU A 95 -1.83 14.27 -15.25
C LEU A 95 -1.17 13.18 -16.08
N GLY A 96 -1.54 13.09 -17.37
CA GLY A 96 -0.77 12.32 -18.34
C GLY A 96 0.70 12.65 -18.13
N THR A 97 1.56 11.65 -18.18
CA THR A 97 3.01 11.77 -18.07
C THR A 97 3.49 12.77 -19.12
N ARG A 98 3.44 14.04 -18.76
CA ARG A 98 4.06 15.12 -19.47
C ARG A 98 5.51 14.92 -19.11
N GLU A 99 6.17 14.05 -19.89
CA GLU A 99 7.62 14.06 -20.00
C GLU A 99 8.02 15.54 -19.99
N PRO A 100 8.81 16.00 -19.01
CA PRO A 100 9.31 17.36 -19.07
C PRO A 100 10.04 17.45 -20.40
N ASP A 101 9.51 18.25 -21.32
CA ASP A 101 10.11 18.48 -22.63
C ASP A 101 11.54 18.91 -22.37
N ALA A 102 12.48 17.97 -22.51
CA ALA A 102 13.90 18.17 -22.23
C ALA A 102 14.49 19.31 -23.08
N HIS A 103 13.74 19.78 -24.08
CA HIS A 103 14.00 20.96 -24.89
C HIS A 103 13.86 22.29 -24.11
N GLU A 104 12.87 22.43 -23.22
CA GLU A 104 12.63 23.66 -22.45
C GLU A 104 13.66 23.83 -21.32
N ASP A 105 13.94 22.74 -20.58
CA ASP A 105 14.94 22.73 -19.50
C ASP A 105 16.36 23.03 -20.02
N ARG A 106 16.68 22.57 -21.22
CA ARG A 106 17.97 22.84 -21.87
C ARG A 106 18.13 24.31 -22.27
N SER A 107 17.03 25.00 -22.57
CA SER A 107 17.03 26.42 -22.92
C SER A 107 17.19 27.30 -21.68
N LEU A 108 16.50 26.98 -20.58
CA LEU A 108 16.63 27.70 -19.30
C LEU A 108 18.00 27.48 -18.66
N ALA A 109 18.53 26.24 -18.69
CA ALA A 109 19.87 25.94 -18.19
C ALA A 109 20.96 26.71 -18.96
N LYS A 110 20.81 26.84 -20.29
CA LYS A 110 21.69 27.67 -21.11
C LYS A 110 21.58 29.15 -20.74
N ALA A 111 20.37 29.68 -20.54
CA ALA A 111 20.17 31.06 -20.11
C ALA A 111 20.87 31.37 -18.79
N LEU A 112 20.72 30.49 -17.80
CA LEU A 112 21.38 30.63 -16.51
C LEU A 112 22.90 30.53 -16.61
N ALA A 113 23.44 29.65 -17.47
CA ALA A 113 24.87 29.54 -17.70
C ALA A 113 25.46 30.81 -18.32
N VAL A 114 24.78 31.39 -19.32
CA VAL A 114 25.17 32.66 -19.96
C VAL A 114 25.16 33.80 -18.94
N LEU A 115 24.09 33.91 -18.14
CA LEU A 115 23.97 34.94 -17.11
C LEU A 115 25.05 34.84 -16.03
N ARG A 116 25.38 33.62 -15.58
CA ARG A 116 26.47 33.39 -14.61
C ARG A 116 27.84 33.76 -15.19
N ALA A 117 28.11 33.41 -16.45
CA ALA A 117 29.36 33.76 -17.13
C ALA A 117 29.51 35.29 -17.29
N MET A 118 28.43 35.99 -17.66
CA MET A 118 28.45 37.47 -17.77
C MET A 118 28.65 38.15 -16.42
N LYS A 119 28.07 37.61 -15.34
CA LYS A 119 28.29 38.11 -13.98
C LYS A 119 29.74 37.91 -13.55
N ALA A 120 30.34 36.76 -13.85
CA ALA A 120 31.75 36.49 -13.58
C ALA A 120 32.70 37.43 -14.37
N ALA A 121 32.30 37.85 -15.57
CA ALA A 121 33.03 38.81 -16.40
C ALA A 121 32.84 40.29 -15.98
N GLY A 122 32.08 40.57 -14.91
CA GLY A 122 31.86 41.94 -14.42
C GLY A 122 30.99 42.83 -15.32
N ARG A 123 30.17 42.22 -16.21
CA ARG A 123 29.26 42.96 -17.09
C ARG A 123 28.21 43.74 -16.29
N THR A 124 27.71 44.82 -16.87
CA THR A 124 26.61 45.57 -16.26
C THR A 124 25.28 44.84 -16.41
N TRP A 125 24.33 45.09 -15.50
CA TRP A 125 22.99 44.49 -15.56
C TRP A 125 22.22 44.87 -16.84
N GLN A 126 22.52 46.02 -17.42
CA GLN A 126 21.88 46.51 -18.64
C GLN A 126 22.30 45.70 -19.87
N GLU A 127 23.60 45.37 -19.98
CA GLU A 127 24.12 44.47 -21.03
C GLU A 127 23.56 43.04 -20.88
N MET A 128 23.37 42.56 -19.65
CA MET A 128 22.77 41.24 -19.41
C MET A 128 21.30 41.21 -19.85
N ALA A 129 20.53 42.25 -19.54
CA ALA A 129 19.12 42.35 -19.94
C ALA A 129 18.97 42.34 -21.47
N GLU A 130 19.75 43.17 -22.17
CA GLU A 130 19.72 43.27 -23.63
C GLU A 130 20.15 41.95 -24.31
N ARG A 131 21.07 41.21 -23.69
CA ARG A 131 21.49 39.89 -24.19
C ARG A 131 20.41 38.84 -24.02
N VAL A 132 19.75 38.80 -22.88
CA VAL A 132 18.65 37.84 -22.64
C VAL A 132 17.43 38.17 -23.50
N GLU A 133 17.12 39.43 -23.72
CA GLU A 133 16.05 39.83 -24.64
C GLU A 133 16.35 39.36 -26.08
N ARG A 134 17.61 39.46 -26.51
CA ARG A 134 18.04 39.01 -27.84
C ARG A 134 18.11 37.49 -28.00
N GLU A 135 18.57 36.75 -26.99
CA GLU A 135 18.77 35.30 -27.07
C GLU A 135 17.52 34.49 -26.68
N PHE A 136 16.69 35.02 -25.78
CA PHE A 136 15.53 34.31 -25.20
C PHE A 136 14.20 35.06 -25.37
N GLY A 137 14.19 36.23 -26.02
CA GLY A 137 12.97 37.01 -26.29
C GLY A 137 12.26 37.54 -25.03
N SER A 138 12.90 37.42 -23.86
CA SER A 138 12.28 37.66 -22.57
C SER A 138 12.80 38.96 -21.96
N LYS A 139 11.91 39.94 -21.75
CA LYS A 139 12.23 41.17 -21.02
C LYS A 139 12.26 40.89 -19.53
N LEU A 140 13.45 40.94 -18.94
CA LEU A 140 13.66 40.72 -17.51
C LEU A 140 14.12 42.02 -16.84
N ASP A 141 13.43 42.38 -15.76
CA ASP A 141 13.83 43.50 -14.91
C ASP A 141 15.11 43.20 -14.13
N LYS A 142 15.81 44.26 -13.71
CA LYS A 142 17.07 44.19 -12.95
C LYS A 142 16.94 43.31 -11.70
N ASP A 143 15.81 43.37 -11.01
CA ASP A 143 15.59 42.58 -9.80
C ASP A 143 15.27 41.10 -10.11
N GLN A 144 14.69 40.81 -11.27
CA GLN A 144 14.51 39.44 -11.74
C GLN A 144 15.85 38.81 -12.16
N LEU A 145 16.72 39.56 -12.84
CA LEU A 145 18.07 39.12 -13.16
C LEU A 145 18.90 38.84 -11.89
N LYS A 146 18.78 39.68 -10.87
CA LYS A 146 19.45 39.43 -9.58
C LYS A 146 18.93 38.17 -8.89
N ALA A 147 17.63 37.90 -8.95
CA ALA A 147 17.03 36.71 -8.36
C ALA A 147 17.50 35.41 -9.03
N LEU A 148 17.69 35.43 -10.36
CA LEU A 148 18.13 34.26 -11.15
C LEU A 148 19.61 33.93 -10.98
N VAL A 149 20.45 34.92 -10.65
CA VAL A 149 21.91 34.75 -10.51
C VAL A 149 22.36 34.91 -9.05
N ARG A 150 21.44 34.75 -8.10
CA ARG A 150 21.77 34.66 -6.67
C ARG A 150 22.31 33.27 -6.33
#